data_AF-A0A259GC57-F1
#
_entry.id   AF-A0A259GC57-F1
#
_cell.length_a   1.000
_cell.length_b   1.000
_cell.length_c   1.000
_cell.angle_alpha   90.00
_cell.angle_beta   90.00
_cell.angle_gamma   90.00
#
_symmetry.space_group_name_H-M   'P 1'
#
loop_
_entity.id
_entity.type
_entity.pdbx_description
1 polymer ?
#
loop_
_entity_poly.entity_id
_entity_poly.type
_entity_poly.pdbx_seq_one_letter_code
_entity_poly.pdbx_strand_id
1 'polypeptide(L)'
;MGNGQPLVVGVSTYSLTSVASQTNPEKIEVAYRASNGALVSLAESALSGGQLGGLLSFRSQSLEPAQNALGRVAIGLASSFNELHATGYGLDGSTATPFFTIGSPVVGAHGQNAGTAVLTAGINSANDAKALTTSDYKLQFNGGTSYTLTRLSDNTPTTFNSFPQTIDGVTLNLTPGAVVGDSFLIRPTVNGASSFGVAITDPAKLAAASLPGAVGDNSNALLLVALQTANTLGNGTTTFQGAYSQLVSQVGNKTRELDVTSSAAAKLLTEATISLQNESGVNLDEEAANLLRYQQAYQAAGKVMQIASELFDVLLSIGR
;
A
#
# COMPACT_ATOMS: atom_id res chain seq x y z
N MET A 1 2.99 18.12 -1.79
CA MET A 1 2.98 18.07 -3.27
C MET A 1 4.43 18.01 -3.73
N GLY A 2 4.94 16.84 -4.09
CA GLY A 2 6.39 16.58 -4.17
C GLY A 2 7.06 16.79 -5.53
N ASN A 3 6.31 17.09 -6.60
CA ASN A 3 6.85 17.06 -7.97
C ASN A 3 6.56 18.33 -8.82
N GLY A 4 6.28 19.46 -8.18
CA GLY A 4 6.18 20.75 -8.87
C GLY A 4 4.95 20.98 -9.75
N GLN A 5 3.96 20.06 -9.81
CA GLN A 5 2.70 20.35 -10.50
C GLN A 5 1.93 21.47 -9.78
N PRO A 6 1.64 22.60 -10.47
CA PRO A 6 0.93 23.70 -9.85
C PRO A 6 -0.54 23.34 -9.61
N LEU A 7 -1.02 23.63 -8.40
CA LEU A 7 -2.46 23.67 -8.11
C LEU A 7 -3.03 25.07 -8.27
N VAL A 8 -2.22 26.10 -8.03
CA VAL A 8 -2.57 27.51 -8.19
C VAL A 8 -1.40 28.23 -8.85
N VAL A 9 -1.65 28.92 -9.96
CA VAL A 9 -0.69 29.80 -10.64
C VAL A 9 -1.39 31.12 -10.90
N GLY A 10 -1.06 32.14 -10.10
CA GLY A 10 -1.76 33.42 -10.10
C GLY A 10 -3.25 33.23 -9.85
N VAL A 11 -4.06 33.48 -10.88
CA VAL A 11 -5.54 33.32 -10.85
C VAL A 11 -6.03 32.00 -11.44
N SER A 12 -5.13 31.19 -12.01
CA SER A 12 -5.48 29.88 -12.59
C SER A 12 -5.40 28.80 -11.53
N THR A 13 -6.43 27.95 -11.46
CA THR A 13 -6.48 26.78 -10.59
C THR A 13 -6.45 25.50 -11.41
N TYR A 14 -5.81 24.47 -10.86
CA TYR A 14 -5.76 23.14 -11.45
C TYR A 14 -6.30 22.13 -10.44
N SER A 15 -7.18 21.24 -10.89
CA SER A 15 -7.86 20.28 -10.03
C SER A 15 -7.19 18.91 -10.07
N LEU A 16 -7.09 18.28 -8.91
CA LEU A 16 -6.89 16.83 -8.81
C LEU A 16 -8.23 16.12 -8.92
N THR A 17 -8.21 14.91 -9.47
CA THR A 17 -9.39 14.05 -9.57
C THR A 17 -9.01 12.60 -9.28
N SER A 18 -9.98 11.77 -8.89
CA SER A 18 -9.77 10.33 -8.74
C SER A 18 -10.02 9.63 -10.07
N VAL A 19 -9.19 8.66 -10.41
CA VAL A 19 -9.35 7.77 -11.56
C VAL A 19 -9.13 6.33 -11.14
N ALA A 20 -9.72 5.37 -11.84
CA ALA A 20 -9.38 3.97 -11.64
C ALA A 20 -7.93 3.73 -12.14
N SER A 21 -7.18 2.89 -11.41
CA SER A 21 -5.85 2.48 -11.81
C SER A 21 -5.91 1.71 -13.12
N GLN A 22 -4.96 2.01 -14.01
CA GLN A 22 -4.94 1.42 -15.35
C GLN A 22 -4.63 -0.08 -15.36
N THR A 23 -4.05 -0.61 -14.27
CA THR A 23 -3.69 -2.03 -14.11
C THR A 23 -4.55 -2.74 -13.07
N ASN A 24 -5.34 -2.01 -12.29
CA ASN A 24 -6.22 -2.56 -11.27
C ASN A 24 -7.47 -1.68 -11.12
N PRO A 25 -8.55 -1.92 -11.88
CA PRO A 25 -9.72 -1.06 -11.87
C PRO A 25 -10.39 -0.86 -10.50
N GLU A 26 -10.17 -1.78 -9.55
CA GLU A 26 -10.65 -1.67 -8.16
C GLU A 26 -9.85 -0.68 -7.31
N LYS A 27 -8.62 -0.33 -7.75
CA LYS A 27 -7.75 0.63 -7.09
C LYS A 27 -7.99 2.02 -7.64
N ILE A 28 -8.25 2.98 -6.74
CA ILE A 28 -8.37 4.40 -7.10
C ILE A 28 -6.99 5.07 -7.00
N GLU A 29 -6.63 5.80 -8.05
CA GLU A 29 -5.45 6.65 -8.16
C GLU A 29 -5.85 8.12 -8.24
N VAL A 30 -4.87 9.00 -8.04
CA VAL A 30 -5.04 10.44 -8.17
C VAL A 30 -4.48 10.88 -9.51
N ALA A 31 -5.27 11.61 -10.28
CA ALA A 31 -4.87 12.19 -11.55
C ALA A 31 -4.90 13.72 -11.49
N TYR A 32 -3.98 14.32 -12.23
CA TYR A 32 -3.95 15.74 -12.54
C TYR A 32 -4.75 16.01 -13.81
N ARG A 33 -5.61 17.03 -13.78
CA ARG A 33 -6.32 17.51 -14.97
C ARG A 33 -5.51 18.62 -15.62
N ALA A 34 -4.93 18.33 -16.79
CA ALA A 34 -4.18 19.30 -17.57
C ALA A 34 -5.10 20.35 -18.21
N SER A 35 -4.52 21.48 -18.65
CA SER A 35 -5.25 22.61 -19.25
C SER A 35 -5.99 22.24 -20.54
N ASN A 36 -5.56 21.19 -21.24
CA ASN A 36 -6.22 20.63 -22.42
C ASN A 36 -7.34 19.61 -22.07
N GLY A 37 -7.66 19.42 -20.78
CA GLY A 37 -8.66 18.48 -20.28
C GLY A 37 -8.16 17.04 -20.11
N ALA A 38 -6.92 16.73 -20.50
CA ALA A 38 -6.36 15.39 -20.33
C ALA A 38 -6.15 15.04 -18.85
N LEU A 39 -6.44 13.78 -18.49
CA LEU A 39 -6.17 13.24 -17.15
C LEU A 39 -4.85 12.49 -17.16
N VAL A 40 -3.94 12.89 -16.27
CA VAL A 40 -2.62 12.28 -16.10
C VAL A 40 -2.54 11.68 -14.70
N SER A 41 -2.53 10.35 -14.58
CA SER A 41 -2.30 9.68 -13.30
C SER A 41 -0.97 10.13 -12.69
N LEU A 42 -0.99 10.48 -11.41
CA LEU A 42 0.19 10.85 -10.65
C LEU A 42 0.75 9.62 -9.95
N ALA A 43 2.06 9.43 -10.01
CA ALA A 43 2.72 8.40 -9.24
C ALA A 43 2.50 8.61 -7.73
N GLU A 44 2.20 7.55 -6.99
CA GLU A 44 1.94 7.64 -5.54
C GLU A 44 3.14 8.23 -4.77
N SER A 45 4.37 7.98 -5.25
CA SER A 45 5.60 8.56 -4.69
C SER A 45 5.64 10.09 -4.78
N ALA A 46 4.92 10.71 -5.71
CA ALA A 46 4.81 12.17 -5.82
C ALA A 46 3.82 12.77 -4.79
N LEU A 47 3.02 11.93 -4.14
CA LEU A 47 1.91 12.29 -3.26
C LEU A 47 2.18 11.87 -1.80
N SER A 48 3.39 12.08 -1.30
CA SER A 48 3.83 11.60 0.02
C SER A 48 3.32 12.38 1.24
N GLY A 49 2.71 13.55 1.06
CA GLY A 49 2.35 14.47 2.15
C GLY A 49 0.89 14.43 2.58
N GLY A 50 0.65 14.80 3.84
CA GLY A 50 -0.70 14.96 4.43
C GLY A 50 -1.48 13.65 4.54
N GLN A 51 -2.79 13.78 4.75
CA GLN A 51 -3.69 12.62 4.89
C GLN A 51 -3.74 11.75 3.62
N LEU A 52 -3.66 12.36 2.44
CA LEU A 52 -3.63 11.64 1.16
C LEU A 52 -2.40 10.74 1.07
N GLY A 53 -1.21 11.27 1.34
CA GLY A 53 0.01 10.47 1.36
C GLY A 53 0.00 9.40 2.44
N GLY A 54 -0.61 9.68 3.60
CA GLY A 54 -0.85 8.68 4.65
C GLY A 54 -1.72 7.51 4.17
N LEU A 55 -2.82 7.79 3.46
CA LEU A 55 -3.69 6.76 2.89
C LEU A 55 -2.99 5.93 1.82
N LEU A 56 -2.25 6.57 0.91
CA LEU A 56 -1.49 5.89 -0.14
C LEU A 56 -0.38 5.01 0.45
N SER A 57 0.34 5.52 1.46
CA SER A 57 1.37 4.78 2.19
C SER A 57 0.78 3.61 2.96
N PHE A 58 -0.32 3.81 3.71
CA PHE A 58 -1.00 2.72 4.40
C PHE A 58 -1.45 1.61 3.44
N ARG A 59 -2.02 1.98 2.30
CA ARG A 59 -2.45 1.02 1.28
C ARG A 59 -1.27 0.20 0.75
N SER A 60 -0.22 0.87 0.26
CA SER A 60 0.90 0.22 -0.43
C SER A 60 1.91 -0.47 0.51
N GLN A 61 2.07 0.02 1.74
CA GLN A 61 3.10 -0.47 2.67
C GLN A 61 2.53 -1.39 3.77
N SER A 62 1.22 -1.34 4.03
CA SER A 62 0.60 -2.12 5.11
C SER A 62 -0.50 -3.04 4.57
N LEU A 63 -1.51 -2.48 3.89
CA LEU A 63 -2.69 -3.25 3.48
C LEU A 63 -2.37 -4.28 2.41
N GLU A 64 -1.77 -3.85 1.29
CA GLU A 64 -1.44 -4.74 0.16
C GLU A 64 -0.47 -5.87 0.60
N PRO A 65 0.66 -5.59 1.30
CA PRO A 65 1.52 -6.65 1.82
C PRO A 65 0.83 -7.61 2.80
N ALA A 66 -0.04 -7.10 3.67
CA ALA A 66 -0.78 -7.95 4.61
C ALA A 66 -1.78 -8.87 3.89
N GLN A 67 -2.50 -8.37 2.89
CA GLN A 67 -3.38 -9.16 2.04
C GLN A 67 -2.60 -10.26 1.30
N ASN A 68 -1.46 -9.90 0.71
CA ASN A 68 -0.62 -10.86 0.00
C ASN A 68 -0.04 -11.94 0.91
N ALA A 69 0.37 -11.57 2.13
CA ALA A 69 0.85 -12.51 3.14
C ALA A 69 -0.24 -13.49 3.59
N LEU A 70 -1.45 -12.99 3.87
CA LEU A 70 -2.58 -13.82 4.27
C LEU A 70 -3.02 -14.75 3.12
N GLY A 71 -3.10 -14.21 1.91
CA GLY A 71 -3.41 -14.98 0.71
C GLY A 71 -2.40 -16.08 0.42
N ARG A 72 -1.10 -15.81 0.62
CA ARG A 72 -0.04 -16.82 0.50
C ARG A 72 -0.24 -17.98 1.48
N VAL A 73 -0.59 -17.69 2.74
CA VAL A 73 -0.87 -18.73 3.74
C VAL A 73 -2.05 -19.59 3.32
N ALA A 74 -3.15 -18.96 2.88
CA ALA A 74 -4.35 -19.65 2.43
C ALA A 74 -4.08 -20.56 1.21
N ILE A 75 -3.37 -20.04 0.19
CA ILE A 75 -3.01 -20.80 -1.00
C ILE A 75 -2.08 -21.97 -0.65
N GLY A 76 -1.05 -21.75 0.17
CA GLY A 76 -0.12 -22.80 0.56
C GLY A 76 -0.80 -23.91 1.38
N LEU A 77 -1.70 -23.55 2.29
CA LEU A 77 -2.48 -24.50 3.07
C LEU A 77 -3.42 -25.32 2.19
N ALA A 78 -4.22 -24.65 1.35
CA ALA A 78 -5.14 -25.32 0.43
C ALA A 78 -4.38 -26.24 -0.54
N SER A 79 -3.28 -25.76 -1.13
CA SER A 79 -2.51 -26.54 -2.12
C SER A 79 -1.85 -27.75 -1.49
N SER A 80 -1.17 -27.57 -0.36
CA SER A 80 -0.48 -28.67 0.35
C SER A 80 -1.47 -29.72 0.85
N PHE A 81 -2.61 -29.27 1.42
CA PHE A 81 -3.64 -30.18 1.89
C PHE A 81 -4.31 -30.92 0.73
N ASN A 82 -4.68 -30.22 -0.34
CA ASN A 82 -5.33 -30.83 -1.50
C ASN A 82 -4.44 -31.87 -2.19
N GLU A 83 -3.16 -31.56 -2.36
CA GLU A 83 -2.21 -32.49 -3.00
C GLU A 83 -2.05 -33.77 -2.18
N LEU A 84 -1.96 -33.68 -0.86
CA LEU A 84 -1.88 -34.85 0.02
C LEU A 84 -3.23 -35.55 0.22
N HIS A 85 -4.34 -34.80 0.23
CA HIS A 85 -5.68 -35.38 0.28
C HIS A 85 -5.94 -36.21 -0.99
N ALA A 86 -5.46 -35.74 -2.14
CA ALA A 86 -5.58 -36.42 -3.42
C ALA A 86 -4.86 -37.78 -3.48
N THR A 87 -3.87 -38.04 -2.62
CA THR A 87 -3.19 -39.36 -2.57
C THR A 87 -3.93 -40.40 -1.76
N GLY A 88 -4.97 -40.02 -1.01
CA GLY A 88 -5.77 -40.94 -0.23
C GLY A 88 -7.05 -41.40 -0.93
N TYR A 89 -7.82 -42.20 -0.19
CA TYR A 89 -9.14 -42.69 -0.60
C TYR A 89 -10.20 -42.41 0.46
N GLY A 90 -11.37 -41.94 0.02
CA GLY A 90 -12.57 -41.77 0.81
C GLY A 90 -13.27 -43.10 1.11
N LEU A 91 -14.27 -43.05 1.99
CA LEU A 91 -15.11 -44.20 2.34
C LEU A 91 -15.94 -44.70 1.15
N ASP A 92 -16.33 -43.78 0.25
CA ASP A 92 -17.02 -44.07 -1.00
C ASP A 92 -16.05 -44.49 -2.14
N GLY A 93 -14.74 -44.58 -1.85
CA GLY A 93 -13.69 -44.85 -2.82
C GLY A 93 -13.26 -43.63 -3.65
N SER A 94 -13.79 -42.43 -3.36
CA SER A 94 -13.36 -41.20 -4.03
C SER A 94 -11.88 -40.90 -3.76
N THR A 95 -11.20 -40.31 -4.74
CA THR A 95 -9.80 -39.89 -4.67
C THR A 95 -9.61 -38.66 -5.56
N ALA A 96 -8.46 -37.98 -5.43
CA ALA A 96 -8.12 -36.78 -6.21
C ALA A 96 -9.15 -35.63 -6.14
N THR A 97 -10.03 -35.62 -5.14
CA THR A 97 -10.97 -34.53 -4.90
C THR A 97 -10.31 -33.46 -4.02
N PRO A 98 -10.23 -32.19 -4.48
CA PRO A 98 -9.75 -31.09 -3.65
C PRO A 98 -10.62 -30.95 -2.40
N PHE A 99 -9.99 -30.82 -1.23
CA PHE A 99 -10.70 -30.56 0.02
C PHE A 99 -11.01 -29.06 0.19
N PHE A 100 -10.11 -28.19 -0.29
CA PHE A 100 -10.24 -26.74 -0.24
C PHE A 100 -10.27 -26.12 -1.64
N THR A 101 -10.92 -24.97 -1.79
CA THR A 101 -10.79 -24.11 -2.97
C THR A 101 -9.51 -23.26 -2.87
N ILE A 102 -8.87 -23.02 -4.01
CA ILE A 102 -7.63 -22.23 -4.12
C ILE A 102 -7.92 -20.96 -4.91
N GLY A 103 -7.53 -19.80 -4.37
CA GLY A 103 -7.61 -18.53 -5.09
C GLY A 103 -6.64 -18.47 -6.27
N SER A 104 -7.11 -17.93 -7.40
CA SER A 104 -6.29 -17.77 -8.61
C SER A 104 -5.57 -16.41 -8.65
N PRO A 105 -4.38 -16.33 -9.27
CA PRO A 105 -3.73 -15.06 -9.56
C PRO A 105 -4.63 -14.10 -10.35
N VAL A 106 -4.49 -12.80 -10.10
CA VAL A 106 -5.13 -11.75 -10.90
C VAL A 106 -4.07 -11.08 -11.77
N VAL A 107 -4.35 -10.99 -13.06
CA VAL A 107 -3.52 -10.25 -14.02
C VAL A 107 -4.29 -9.07 -14.56
N GLY A 108 -3.73 -7.87 -14.44
CA GLY A 108 -4.26 -6.65 -15.01
C GLY A 108 -3.35 -6.10 -16.10
N ALA A 109 -3.81 -6.05 -17.34
CA ALA A 109 -3.13 -5.35 -18.42
C ALA A 109 -3.24 -3.83 -18.20
N HIS A 110 -2.16 -3.10 -18.44
CA HIS A 110 -2.18 -1.65 -18.32
C HIS A 110 -3.04 -1.04 -19.45
N GLY A 111 -3.94 -0.11 -19.12
CA GLY A 111 -4.90 0.49 -20.05
C GLY A 111 -4.30 1.25 -21.25
N GLN A 112 -3.00 1.53 -21.24
CA GLN A 112 -2.26 2.12 -22.38
C GLN A 112 -1.46 1.08 -23.20
N ASN A 113 -1.60 -0.22 -22.92
CA ASN A 113 -0.98 -1.23 -23.77
C ASN A 113 -1.51 -1.09 -25.21
N ALA A 114 -0.59 -1.10 -26.17
CA ALA A 114 -0.90 -1.01 -27.59
C ALA A 114 -1.03 -2.40 -28.23
N GLY A 115 -0.39 -3.42 -27.64
CA GLY A 115 -0.46 -4.79 -28.11
C GLY A 115 -1.74 -5.52 -27.70
N THR A 116 -1.95 -6.67 -28.33
CA THR A 116 -3.10 -7.57 -28.11
C THR A 116 -2.73 -8.81 -27.30
N ALA A 117 -1.52 -8.86 -26.74
CA ALA A 117 -1.08 -9.99 -25.93
C ALA A 117 -1.91 -10.10 -24.65
N VAL A 118 -2.29 -11.33 -24.32
CA VAL A 118 -2.98 -11.68 -23.08
C VAL A 118 -2.00 -12.45 -22.20
N LEU A 119 -1.71 -11.88 -21.03
CA LEU A 119 -0.92 -12.53 -19.98
C LEU A 119 -1.86 -13.29 -19.05
N THR A 120 -1.55 -14.55 -18.77
CA THR A 120 -2.17 -15.34 -17.71
C THR A 120 -1.13 -15.78 -16.69
N ALA A 121 -1.57 -15.97 -15.45
CA ALA A 121 -0.74 -16.42 -14.34
C ALA A 121 -1.45 -17.58 -13.62
N GLY A 122 -0.68 -18.58 -13.20
CA GLY A 122 -1.18 -19.77 -12.52
C GLY A 122 -0.27 -20.22 -11.39
N ILE A 123 -0.86 -20.93 -10.44
CA ILE A 123 -0.17 -21.63 -9.34
C ILE A 123 -0.62 -23.08 -9.49
N ASN A 124 0.25 -23.94 -10.01
CA ASN A 124 -0.17 -25.21 -10.60
C ASN A 124 0.07 -26.41 -9.68
N SER A 125 0.77 -26.24 -8.57
CA SER A 125 1.12 -27.32 -7.63
C SER A 125 1.35 -26.82 -6.20
N ALA A 126 1.47 -27.71 -5.21
CA ALA A 126 1.92 -27.31 -3.88
C ALA A 126 3.39 -26.85 -3.86
N ASN A 127 4.23 -27.30 -4.80
CA ASN A 127 5.59 -26.80 -4.96
C ASN A 127 5.62 -25.34 -5.45
N ASP A 128 4.74 -25.01 -6.40
CA ASP A 128 4.51 -23.62 -6.81
C ASP A 128 4.05 -22.79 -5.60
N ALA A 129 3.02 -23.27 -4.88
CA ALA A 129 2.51 -22.61 -3.69
C ALA A 129 3.57 -22.41 -2.59
N LYS A 130 4.47 -23.38 -2.42
CA LYS A 130 5.61 -23.33 -1.49
C LYS A 130 6.60 -22.23 -1.86
N ALA A 131 6.80 -21.95 -3.15
CA ALA A 131 7.75 -20.96 -3.64
C ALA A 131 7.21 -19.52 -3.65
N LEU A 132 5.90 -19.34 -3.43
CA LEU A 132 5.25 -18.03 -3.43
C LEU A 132 5.90 -17.05 -2.44
N THR A 133 6.04 -15.80 -2.88
CA THR A 133 6.40 -14.66 -2.03
C THR A 133 5.16 -13.88 -1.60
N THR A 134 5.33 -12.78 -0.86
CA THR A 134 4.26 -11.81 -0.54
C THR A 134 4.20 -10.65 -1.54
N SER A 135 4.85 -10.77 -2.70
CA SER A 135 4.97 -9.68 -3.65
C SER A 135 3.95 -9.77 -4.78
N ASP A 136 3.55 -8.61 -5.27
CA ASP A 136 3.02 -8.43 -6.61
C ASP A 136 4.19 -8.24 -7.60
N TYR A 137 3.90 -8.36 -8.88
CA TYR A 137 4.91 -8.29 -9.93
C TYR A 137 4.44 -7.41 -11.08
N LYS A 138 5.37 -6.67 -11.69
CA LYS A 138 5.13 -5.94 -12.93
C LYS A 138 5.91 -6.60 -14.06
N LEU A 139 5.22 -7.07 -15.09
CA LEU A 139 5.84 -7.51 -16.34
C LEU A 139 5.86 -6.34 -17.32
N GLN A 140 6.97 -6.13 -18.02
CA GLN A 140 7.10 -5.17 -19.09
C GLN A 140 7.76 -5.83 -20.31
N PHE A 141 7.24 -5.57 -21.51
CA PHE A 141 7.85 -6.00 -22.76
C PHE A 141 8.82 -4.94 -23.29
N ASN A 142 10.08 -5.32 -23.49
CA ASN A 142 11.17 -4.42 -23.88
C ASN A 142 11.43 -4.42 -25.40
N GLY A 143 10.84 -5.36 -26.14
CA GLY A 143 11.02 -5.52 -27.59
C GLY A 143 11.74 -6.80 -27.99
N GLY A 144 11.59 -7.15 -29.28
CA GLY A 144 12.03 -8.45 -29.80
C GLY A 144 11.29 -9.58 -29.07
N THR A 145 12.01 -10.33 -28.24
CA THR A 145 11.43 -11.34 -27.34
C THR A 145 11.73 -11.05 -25.87
N SER A 146 12.28 -9.88 -25.53
CA SER A 146 12.74 -9.58 -24.16
C SER A 146 11.61 -9.06 -23.27
N TYR A 147 11.47 -9.67 -22.11
CA TYR A 147 10.56 -9.24 -21.04
C TYR A 147 11.34 -9.01 -19.75
N THR A 148 10.94 -7.99 -18.98
CA THR A 148 11.40 -7.75 -17.61
C THR A 148 10.24 -7.95 -16.66
N LEU A 149 10.39 -8.88 -15.72
CA LEU A 149 9.51 -9.03 -14.56
C LEU A 149 10.18 -8.37 -13.35
N THR A 150 9.52 -7.39 -12.76
CA THR A 150 9.98 -6.71 -11.54
C THR A 150 9.14 -7.15 -10.35
N ARG A 151 9.79 -7.70 -9.32
CA ARG A 151 9.15 -7.98 -8.03
C ARG A 151 8.96 -6.66 -7.29
N LEU A 152 7.72 -6.31 -6.93
CA LEU A 152 7.40 -4.99 -6.38
C LEU A 152 7.79 -4.82 -4.90
N SER A 153 7.95 -5.91 -4.15
CA SER A 153 8.36 -5.83 -2.74
C SER A 153 9.80 -5.34 -2.55
N ASP A 154 10.69 -5.61 -3.51
CA ASP A 154 12.13 -5.28 -3.44
C ASP A 154 12.67 -4.58 -4.70
N ASN A 155 11.82 -4.36 -5.70
CA ASN A 155 12.15 -3.80 -7.01
C ASN A 155 13.19 -4.61 -7.80
N THR A 156 13.33 -5.91 -7.53
CA THR A 156 14.30 -6.76 -8.23
C THR A 156 13.80 -7.12 -9.63
N PRO A 157 14.54 -6.78 -10.70
CA PRO A 157 14.20 -7.19 -12.06
C PRO A 157 14.73 -8.59 -12.39
N THR A 158 13.96 -9.36 -13.14
CA THR A 158 14.36 -10.62 -13.76
C THR A 158 14.01 -10.55 -15.24
N THR A 159 14.94 -10.90 -16.12
CA THR A 159 14.71 -10.85 -17.57
C THR A 159 14.65 -12.26 -18.16
N PHE A 160 13.79 -12.44 -19.15
CA PHE A 160 13.66 -13.70 -19.89
C PHE A 160 13.13 -13.42 -21.31
N ASN A 161 13.24 -14.43 -22.17
CA ASN A 161 13.01 -14.29 -23.61
C ASN A 161 12.00 -15.29 -24.21
N SER A 162 11.33 -16.07 -23.37
CA SER A 162 10.35 -17.09 -23.80
C SER A 162 9.28 -17.29 -22.74
N PHE A 163 8.13 -17.84 -23.13
CA PHE A 163 7.08 -18.35 -22.25
C PHE A 163 6.79 -19.83 -22.58
N PRO A 164 6.28 -20.64 -21.63
CA PRO A 164 5.96 -20.31 -20.24
C PRO A 164 7.21 -20.03 -19.39
N GLN A 165 7.03 -19.30 -18.28
CA GLN A 165 8.07 -19.10 -17.25
C GLN A 165 7.45 -19.23 -15.87
N THR A 166 8.13 -19.93 -14.97
CA THR A 166 7.72 -20.02 -13.57
C THR A 166 8.74 -19.29 -12.71
N ILE A 167 8.32 -18.20 -12.07
CA ILE A 167 9.15 -17.39 -11.17
C ILE A 167 8.46 -17.32 -9.82
N ASP A 168 9.18 -17.61 -8.74
CA ASP A 168 8.65 -17.58 -7.37
C ASP A 168 7.34 -18.38 -7.22
N GLY A 169 7.21 -19.50 -7.93
CA GLY A 169 5.99 -20.34 -7.91
C GLY A 169 4.82 -19.81 -8.74
N VAL A 170 5.00 -18.75 -9.52
CA VAL A 170 3.98 -18.20 -10.41
C VAL A 170 4.32 -18.54 -11.85
N THR A 171 3.50 -19.37 -12.49
CA THR A 171 3.65 -19.75 -13.89
C THR A 171 2.96 -18.73 -14.77
N LEU A 172 3.72 -18.05 -15.63
CA LEU A 172 3.26 -17.03 -16.56
C LEU A 172 3.18 -17.61 -17.97
N ASN A 173 2.09 -17.29 -18.69
CA ASN A 173 1.92 -17.57 -20.11
C ASN A 173 1.48 -16.29 -20.82
N LEU A 174 2.01 -16.04 -22.01
CA LEU A 174 1.67 -14.88 -22.81
C LEU A 174 1.34 -15.30 -24.24
N THR A 175 0.21 -14.83 -24.76
CA THR A 175 -0.11 -14.99 -26.18
C THR A 175 0.75 -14.04 -27.04
N PRO A 176 0.99 -14.35 -28.33
CA PRO A 176 1.62 -13.41 -29.24
C PRO A 176 0.87 -12.07 -29.32
N GLY A 177 1.58 -11.00 -29.74
CA GLY A 177 0.99 -9.68 -30.00
C GLY A 177 1.38 -8.57 -29.02
N ALA A 178 2.42 -8.75 -28.20
CA ALA A 178 2.93 -7.71 -27.32
C ALA A 178 3.67 -6.63 -28.13
N VAL A 179 3.51 -5.36 -27.74
CA VAL A 179 4.19 -4.20 -28.32
C VAL A 179 5.08 -3.55 -27.28
N VAL A 180 6.25 -3.05 -27.70
CA VAL A 180 7.25 -2.45 -26.80
C VAL A 180 6.58 -1.43 -25.87
N GLY A 181 6.82 -1.58 -24.56
CA GLY A 181 6.22 -0.72 -23.54
C GLY A 181 4.94 -1.29 -22.92
N ASP A 182 4.33 -2.32 -23.49
CA ASP A 182 3.22 -3.03 -22.87
C ASP A 182 3.62 -3.53 -21.47
N SER A 183 2.71 -3.36 -20.50
CA SER A 183 2.93 -3.79 -19.13
C SER A 183 1.70 -4.45 -18.49
N PHE A 184 1.96 -5.33 -17.55
CA PHE A 184 0.96 -6.10 -16.83
C PHE A 184 1.30 -6.14 -15.35
N LEU A 185 0.29 -5.98 -14.49
CA LEU A 185 0.39 -6.20 -13.05
C LEU A 185 -0.11 -7.61 -12.73
N ILE A 186 0.70 -8.38 -12.03
CA ILE A 186 0.40 -9.73 -11.59
C ILE A 186 0.31 -9.72 -10.07
N ARG A 187 -0.84 -10.15 -9.54
CA ARG A 187 -1.13 -10.24 -8.10
C ARG A 187 -1.43 -11.69 -7.75
N PRO A 188 -0.41 -12.50 -7.41
CA PRO A 188 -0.57 -13.95 -7.31
C PRO A 188 -1.45 -14.38 -6.13
N THR A 189 -1.36 -13.67 -5.02
CA THR A 189 -1.95 -14.11 -3.74
C THR A 189 -3.13 -13.26 -3.29
N VAL A 190 -3.48 -12.17 -3.99
CA VAL A 190 -4.52 -11.22 -3.56
C VAL A 190 -5.88 -11.88 -3.26
N ASN A 191 -6.27 -12.88 -4.04
CA ASN A 191 -7.53 -13.61 -3.88
C ASN A 191 -7.40 -14.90 -3.05
N GLY A 192 -6.21 -15.19 -2.52
CA GLY A 192 -5.93 -16.44 -1.83
C GLY A 192 -6.84 -16.66 -0.62
N ALA A 193 -7.00 -15.64 0.21
CA ALA A 193 -7.82 -15.72 1.42
C ALA A 193 -9.33 -15.59 1.13
N SER A 194 -9.73 -14.72 0.19
CA SER A 194 -11.14 -14.50 -0.14
C SER A 194 -11.77 -15.68 -0.88
N SER A 195 -10.97 -16.45 -1.62
CA SER A 195 -11.43 -17.64 -2.35
C SER A 195 -11.20 -18.94 -1.59
N PHE A 196 -10.65 -18.87 -0.36
CA PHE A 196 -10.42 -20.05 0.47
C PHE A 196 -11.74 -20.54 1.07
N GLY A 197 -12.04 -21.81 0.87
CA GLY A 197 -13.27 -22.44 1.32
C GLY A 197 -13.18 -23.95 1.26
N VAL A 198 -14.11 -24.63 1.91
CA VAL A 198 -14.19 -26.10 1.88
C VAL A 198 -14.95 -26.54 0.63
N ALA A 199 -14.33 -27.40 -0.18
CA ALA A 199 -14.86 -27.91 -1.43
C ALA A 199 -15.63 -29.24 -1.27
N ILE A 200 -15.36 -30.03 -0.23
CA ILE A 200 -16.12 -31.25 0.07
C ILE A 200 -17.10 -31.02 1.22
N THR A 201 -18.36 -31.37 1.01
CA THR A 201 -19.40 -31.33 2.05
C THR A 201 -19.84 -32.72 2.50
N ASP A 202 -19.47 -33.75 1.74
CA ASP A 202 -19.76 -35.15 2.05
C ASP A 202 -18.58 -35.77 2.83
N PRO A 203 -18.79 -36.20 4.09
CA PRO A 203 -17.74 -36.84 4.89
C PRO A 203 -17.19 -38.13 4.27
N ALA A 204 -17.96 -38.82 3.42
CA ALA A 204 -17.49 -40.02 2.74
C ALA A 204 -16.33 -39.73 1.78
N LYS A 205 -16.18 -38.47 1.33
CA LYS A 205 -15.10 -38.01 0.45
C LYS A 205 -13.83 -37.58 1.19
N LEU A 206 -13.81 -37.66 2.52
CA LEU A 206 -12.59 -37.43 3.28
C LEU A 206 -11.61 -38.58 3.02
N ALA A 207 -10.55 -38.30 2.27
CA ALA A 207 -9.57 -39.25 1.80
C ALA A 207 -8.54 -39.62 2.90
N ALA A 208 -9.02 -40.32 3.94
CA ALA A 208 -8.24 -40.68 5.12
C ALA A 208 -7.39 -41.95 4.95
N ALA A 209 -7.82 -42.87 4.09
CA ALA A 209 -7.17 -44.16 3.87
C ALA A 209 -6.08 -44.06 2.80
N SER A 210 -5.07 -44.94 2.86
CA SER A 210 -4.00 -45.06 1.87
C SER A 210 -4.36 -45.97 0.69
N LEU A 211 -5.33 -46.87 0.87
CA LEU A 211 -5.80 -47.83 -0.12
C LEU A 211 -7.34 -47.79 -0.23
N PRO A 212 -7.90 -48.09 -1.42
CA PRO A 212 -9.34 -48.11 -1.62
C PRO A 212 -10.00 -49.22 -0.77
N GLY A 213 -11.08 -48.88 -0.07
CA GLY A 213 -11.86 -49.83 0.72
C GLY A 213 -11.19 -50.30 2.03
N ALA A 214 -10.06 -49.70 2.43
CA ALA A 214 -9.39 -50.01 3.68
C ALA A 214 -10.13 -49.39 4.88
N VAL A 215 -11.20 -50.05 5.33
CA VAL A 215 -12.03 -49.60 6.45
C VAL A 215 -11.18 -49.49 7.72
N GLY A 216 -11.17 -48.30 8.33
CA GLY A 216 -10.41 -48.01 9.55
C GLY A 216 -8.98 -47.54 9.32
N ASP A 217 -8.48 -47.53 8.08
CA ASP A 217 -7.17 -46.93 7.75
C ASP A 217 -7.23 -45.40 7.84
N ASN A 218 -6.32 -44.83 8.63
CA ASN A 218 -6.17 -43.39 8.83
C ASN A 218 -4.77 -42.90 8.44
N SER A 219 -4.00 -43.69 7.70
CA SER A 219 -2.61 -43.39 7.35
C SER A 219 -2.48 -42.06 6.58
N ASN A 220 -3.38 -41.78 5.62
CA ASN A 220 -3.35 -40.52 4.89
C ASN A 220 -3.79 -39.34 5.77
N ALA A 221 -4.75 -39.56 6.67
CA ALA A 221 -5.15 -38.56 7.65
C ALA A 221 -3.99 -38.18 8.60
N LEU A 222 -3.15 -39.14 9.00
CA LEU A 222 -1.96 -38.87 9.80
C LEU A 222 -0.95 -38.00 9.04
N LEU A 223 -0.77 -38.25 7.73
CA LEU A 223 0.07 -37.40 6.88
C LEU A 223 -0.51 -35.98 6.76
N LEU A 224 -1.84 -35.84 6.62
CA LEU A 224 -2.51 -34.54 6.57
C LEU A 224 -2.30 -33.74 7.87
N VAL A 225 -2.35 -34.39 9.03
CA VAL A 225 -2.04 -33.76 10.32
C VAL A 225 -0.57 -33.33 10.38
N ALA A 226 0.36 -34.12 9.82
CA ALA A 226 1.78 -33.78 9.80
C ALA A 226 2.09 -32.50 9.00
N LEU A 227 1.22 -32.07 8.08
CA LEU A 227 1.37 -30.78 7.38
C LEU A 227 1.36 -29.57 8.34
N GLN A 228 0.74 -29.69 9.52
CA GLN A 228 0.67 -28.60 10.49
C GLN A 228 2.07 -28.11 10.92
N THR A 229 3.02 -29.04 11.06
CA THR A 229 4.38 -28.76 11.52
C THR A 229 5.41 -28.78 10.39
N ALA A 230 5.01 -29.19 9.18
CA ALA A 230 5.87 -29.22 8.02
C ALA A 230 6.17 -27.81 7.50
N ASN A 231 7.41 -27.59 7.04
CA ASN A 231 7.77 -26.36 6.35
C ASN A 231 7.31 -26.42 4.89
N THR A 232 6.11 -25.92 4.67
CA THR A 232 5.41 -25.94 3.37
C THR A 232 5.39 -24.58 2.68
N LEU A 233 5.85 -23.51 3.34
CA LEU A 233 5.86 -22.15 2.81
C LEU A 233 7.28 -21.58 2.73
N GLY A 234 7.45 -20.52 1.94
CA GLY A 234 8.69 -19.74 1.85
C GLY A 234 9.88 -20.58 1.40
N ASN A 235 9.72 -21.34 0.31
CA ASN A 235 10.70 -22.31 -0.18
C ASN A 235 11.04 -23.41 0.85
N GLY A 236 10.08 -23.75 1.71
CA GLY A 236 10.24 -24.80 2.71
C GLY A 236 11.00 -24.37 3.96
N THR A 237 10.94 -23.08 4.31
CA THR A 237 11.59 -22.54 5.51
C THR A 237 10.63 -22.26 6.66
N THR A 238 9.32 -22.24 6.40
CA THR A 238 8.32 -21.89 7.42
C THR A 238 7.05 -22.72 7.32
N THR A 239 6.38 -22.89 8.46
CA THR A 239 5.07 -23.54 8.59
C THR A 239 3.93 -22.54 8.34
N PHE A 240 2.69 -23.00 8.25
CA PHE A 240 1.52 -22.13 8.14
C PHE A 240 1.39 -21.16 9.34
N GLN A 241 1.56 -21.68 10.56
CA GLN A 241 1.54 -20.86 11.78
C GLN A 241 2.70 -19.87 11.80
N GLY A 242 3.90 -20.29 11.38
CA GLY A 242 5.09 -19.43 11.32
C GLY A 242 4.86 -18.23 10.40
N ALA A 243 4.38 -18.50 9.19
CA ALA A 243 4.04 -17.46 8.21
C ALA A 243 2.94 -16.51 8.71
N TYR A 244 1.89 -17.03 9.37
CA TYR A 244 0.85 -16.19 9.96
C TYR A 244 1.38 -15.34 11.12
N SER A 245 2.26 -15.90 11.96
CA SER A 245 2.89 -15.17 13.06
C SER A 245 3.79 -14.04 12.55
N GLN A 246 4.50 -14.26 11.44
CA GLN A 246 5.28 -13.22 10.76
C GLN A 246 4.39 -12.07 10.28
N LEU A 247 3.23 -12.37 9.69
CA LEU A 247 2.25 -11.35 9.29
C LEU A 247 1.79 -10.51 10.49
N VAL A 248 1.34 -11.17 11.57
CA VAL A 248 0.90 -10.46 12.78
C VAL A 248 2.02 -9.61 13.37
N SER A 249 3.25 -10.12 13.40
CA SER A 249 4.43 -9.39 13.87
C SER A 249 4.74 -8.17 12.99
N GLN A 250 4.69 -8.30 11.66
CA GLN A 250 4.92 -7.19 10.73
C GLN A 250 3.89 -6.07 10.94
N VAL A 251 2.60 -6.40 11.02
CA VAL A 251 1.54 -5.43 11.27
C VAL A 251 1.70 -4.76 12.64
N GLY A 252 2.00 -5.55 13.69
CA GLY A 252 2.23 -5.03 15.04
C GLY A 252 3.42 -4.08 15.11
N ASN A 253 4.56 -4.48 14.52
CA ASN A 253 5.77 -3.66 14.46
C ASN A 253 5.53 -2.37 13.68
N LYS A 254 4.88 -2.44 12.51
CA LYS A 254 4.58 -1.25 11.70
C LYS A 254 3.61 -0.31 12.42
N THR A 255 2.63 -0.84 13.13
CA THR A 255 1.71 -0.04 13.95
C THR A 255 2.46 0.69 15.06
N ARG A 256 3.35 0.01 15.78
CA ARG A 256 4.16 0.61 16.84
C ARG A 256 5.11 1.67 16.31
N GLU A 257 5.74 1.44 15.17
CA GLU A 257 6.58 2.41 14.46
C GLU A 257 5.78 3.68 14.15
N LEU A 258 4.61 3.53 13.51
CA LEU A 258 3.74 4.65 13.15
C LEU A 258 3.18 5.41 14.36
N ASP A 259 2.86 4.72 15.45
CA ASP A 259 2.41 5.34 16.70
C ASP A 259 3.49 6.26 17.31
N VAL A 260 4.73 5.79 17.35
CA VAL A 260 5.89 6.56 17.82
C VAL A 260 6.15 7.76 16.90
N THR A 261 6.19 7.54 15.58
CA THR A 261 6.44 8.62 14.61
C THR A 261 5.31 9.66 14.61
N SER A 262 4.05 9.23 14.70
CA SER A 262 2.89 10.12 14.78
C SER A 262 2.93 10.98 16.05
N SER A 263 3.22 10.37 17.19
CA SER A 263 3.37 11.08 18.47
C SER A 263 4.50 12.12 18.44
N ALA A 264 5.63 11.78 17.83
CA ALA A 264 6.75 12.71 17.65
C ALA A 264 6.40 13.87 16.71
N ALA A 265 5.77 13.58 15.57
CA ALA A 265 5.32 14.60 14.63
C ALA A 265 4.28 15.56 15.24
N ALA A 266 3.35 15.03 16.05
CA ALA A 266 2.37 15.85 16.77
C ALA A 266 3.04 16.82 17.75
N LYS A 267 4.05 16.36 18.52
CA LYS A 267 4.82 17.24 19.42
C LYS A 267 5.57 18.32 18.64
N LEU A 268 6.23 17.95 17.54
CA LEU A 268 6.94 18.91 16.69
C LEU A 268 6.01 19.96 16.08
N LEU A 269 4.79 19.57 15.67
CA LEU A 269 3.78 20.51 15.21
C LEU A 269 3.36 21.48 16.32
N THR A 270 3.14 20.99 17.54
CA THR A 270 2.81 21.83 18.69
C THR A 270 3.92 22.84 18.97
N GLU A 271 5.19 22.41 19.02
CA GLU A 271 6.33 23.31 19.25
C GLU A 271 6.51 24.33 18.12
N ALA A 272 6.36 23.91 16.87
CA ALA A 272 6.44 24.83 15.73
C ALA A 272 5.29 25.86 15.74
N THR A 273 4.09 25.44 16.18
CA THR A 273 2.94 26.34 16.33
C THR A 273 3.19 27.34 17.45
N ILE A 274 3.74 26.91 18.60
CA ILE A 274 4.13 27.79 19.70
C ILE A 274 5.21 28.77 19.23
N SER A 275 6.24 28.30 18.52
CA SER A 275 7.30 29.16 17.98
C SER A 275 6.74 30.20 17.01
N LEU A 276 5.83 29.81 16.12
CA LEU A 276 5.15 30.74 15.21
C LEU A 276 4.30 31.75 15.98
N GLN A 277 3.58 31.31 17.02
CA GLN A 277 2.78 32.19 17.88
C GLN A 277 3.65 33.14 18.72
N ASN A 278 4.86 32.77 19.08
CA ASN A 278 5.79 33.66 19.78
C ASN A 278 6.35 34.75 18.86
N GLU A 279 6.57 34.43 17.57
CA GLU A 279 7.07 35.39 16.57
C GLU A 279 5.96 36.25 15.95
N SER A 280 4.78 35.65 15.73
CA SER A 280 3.60 36.31 15.14
C SER A 280 2.63 36.85 16.20
N GLY A 281 2.83 36.50 17.47
CA GLY A 281 2.03 36.97 18.57
C GLY A 281 2.46 38.36 18.97
N VAL A 282 1.48 39.25 19.12
CA VAL A 282 1.65 40.51 19.82
C VAL A 282 2.27 40.23 21.18
N ASN A 283 3.56 40.54 21.33
CA ASN A 283 4.23 40.42 22.61
C ASN A 283 3.63 41.49 23.53
N LEU A 284 2.73 41.08 24.44
CA LEU A 284 2.00 41.98 25.33
C LEU A 284 2.94 42.87 26.16
N ASP A 285 4.17 42.43 26.40
CA ASP A 285 5.19 43.23 27.10
C ASP A 285 5.78 44.31 26.19
N GLU A 286 6.01 44.04 24.90
CA GLU A 286 6.38 45.07 23.91
C GLU A 286 5.21 46.00 23.59
N GLU A 287 3.98 45.47 23.46
CA GLU A 287 2.77 46.27 23.24
C GLU A 287 2.54 47.19 24.45
N ALA A 288 2.72 46.70 25.68
CA ALA A 288 2.63 47.49 26.91
C ALA A 288 3.76 48.50 27.05
N ALA A 289 5.00 48.14 26.70
CA ALA A 289 6.13 49.08 26.68
C ALA A 289 5.91 50.19 25.63
N ASN A 290 5.41 49.83 24.44
CA ASN A 290 5.05 50.78 23.40
C ASN A 290 3.87 51.65 23.82
N LEU A 291 2.87 51.10 24.50
CA LEU A 291 1.72 51.83 25.02
C LEU A 291 2.14 52.81 26.12
N LEU A 292 3.02 52.40 27.05
CA LEU A 292 3.63 53.30 28.03
C LEU A 292 4.46 54.40 27.36
N ARG A 293 5.25 54.06 26.33
CA ARG A 293 6.01 55.03 25.55
C ARG A 293 5.10 56.04 24.85
N TYR A 294 3.99 55.59 24.27
CA TYR A 294 2.99 56.46 23.64
C TYR A 294 2.26 57.32 24.67
N GLN A 295 1.92 56.78 25.85
CA GLN A 295 1.34 57.55 26.95
C GLN A 295 2.29 58.65 27.45
N GLN A 296 3.58 58.33 27.65
CA GLN A 296 4.60 59.30 28.05
C GLN A 296 4.84 60.36 26.97
N ALA A 297 4.89 59.96 25.69
CA ALA A 297 5.00 60.89 24.57
C ALA A 297 3.79 61.83 24.47
N TYR A 298 2.57 61.33 24.70
CA TYR A 298 1.35 62.13 24.70
C TYR A 298 1.30 63.12 25.88
N GLN A 299 1.72 62.69 27.07
CA GLN A 299 1.85 63.57 28.25
C GLN A 299 2.93 64.64 28.05
N ALA A 300 4.07 64.28 27.44
CA ALA A 300 5.12 65.23 27.09
C ALA A 300 4.64 66.24 26.05
N ALA A 301 3.96 65.80 24.98
CA ALA A 301 3.37 66.68 23.98
C ALA A 301 2.30 67.61 24.59
N GLY A 302 1.49 67.11 25.52
CA GLY A 302 0.53 67.92 26.29
C GLY A 302 1.22 68.99 27.15
N LYS A 303 2.32 68.66 27.84
CA LYS A 303 3.13 69.64 28.56
C LYS A 303 3.76 70.69 27.63
N VAL A 304 4.28 70.28 26.47
CA VAL A 304 4.82 71.21 25.47
C VAL A 304 3.73 72.16 24.97
N MET A 305 2.52 71.67 24.71
CA MET A 305 1.37 72.51 24.34
C MET A 305 0.96 73.46 25.46
N GLN A 306 0.98 73.01 26.72
CA GLN A 306 0.66 73.84 27.87
C GLN A 306 1.69 74.96 28.06
N ILE A 307 2.99 74.65 27.94
CA ILE A 307 4.07 75.63 27.99
C ILE A 307 3.98 76.59 26.80
N ALA A 308 3.65 76.10 25.60
CA ALA A 308 3.45 76.95 24.44
C ALA A 308 2.26 77.90 24.62
N SER A 309 1.15 77.43 25.21
CA SER A 309 -0.01 78.27 25.57
C SER A 309 0.39 79.33 26.62
N GLU A 310 1.14 78.94 27.65
CA GLU A 310 1.60 79.85 28.70
C GLU A 310 2.57 80.90 28.15
N LEU A 311 3.50 80.52 27.27
CA LEU A 311 4.37 81.46 26.56
C LEU A 311 3.57 82.39 25.63
N PHE A 312 2.54 81.87 24.95
CA PHE A 312 1.67 82.67 24.10
C PHE A 312 0.87 83.69 24.91
N ASP A 313 0.32 83.28 26.05
CA ASP A 313 -0.40 84.16 26.97
C ASP A 313 0.53 85.21 27.60
N VAL A 314 1.76 84.84 27.98
CA VAL A 314 2.78 85.78 28.46
C VAL A 314 3.11 86.82 27.37
N LEU A 315 3.33 86.40 26.12
CA LEU A 315 3.57 87.32 25.01
C LEU A 315 2.39 88.26 24.76
N LEU A 316 1.16 87.76 24.87
CA LEU A 316 -0.07 88.56 24.78
C LEU A 316 -0.23 89.53 25.94
N SER A 317 0.21 89.17 27.15
CA SER A 317 0.16 90.00 28.35
C SER A 317 1.19 91.15 28.33
N ILE A 318 2.34 90.96 27.67
CA ILE A 318 3.39 91.97 27.50
C ILE A 318 3.01 92.99 26.40
N GLY A 319 2.11 92.62 25.49
CA GLY A 319 1.60 93.47 24.42
C GLY A 319 0.42 94.39 24.78
N ARG A 320 0.06 94.52 26.05
CA ARG A 320 -1.02 95.42 26.53
C ARG A 320 -0.48 96.56 27.39
#